data_AF-F0ZVH7-F1
#
_entry.id   AF-F0ZVH7-F1
#
_cell.length_a   1.000
_cell.length_b   1.000
_cell.length_c   1.000
_cell.angle_alpha   90.00
_cell.angle_beta   90.00
_cell.angle_gamma   90.00
#
_symmetry.space_group_name_H-M   'P 1'
#
loop_
_entity.id
_entity.type
_entity.pdbx_description
1 polymer ?
#
loop_
_entity_poly.entity_id
_entity_poly.type
_entity_poly.pdbx_seq_one_letter_code
_entity_poly.pdbx_strand_id
1 'polypeptide(L)'
;MEPQILNVCDCKNKACSADYSNLKIVSNNAEVLNNLQQKCGPDSAVLVKNKQSKQVYLKATEIDNISFETFPVTVYSKLIKTQCECSSDVQTLKGFVGENFKATNDLKDQIDDVISLMDNSFDVTSLYKYTIPITTDEPQKWHVQLCDGDHYIYQTILVYAFRTKKGNALLTSFKNLNSGITYYDSGIFTYFFAPVYRNDCNTLSRDACWKPADYSKLIGTLIQPGGYLENLCCSHGVTTPTNFGITATSVGGPYAFGTLKINDLVLHSNSRGLNTFAFSPNNLYDVKLNASDLFVDGKNTNSSQVFINRFNDLKQTVGSYIVVIAVDDTFTNMTPELLSFMSQNGISVQYRSSYVLIFKVIAAGQVQLLKNAQNVNQSSTSSTSITIKL
;
A
#
# COMPACT_ATOMS: atom_id res chain seq x y z
N MET A 1 5.35 -8.26 -23.95
CA MET A 1 5.92 -9.61 -23.79
C MET A 1 5.23 -10.44 -24.85
N GLU A 2 5.94 -11.16 -25.73
CA GLU A 2 5.26 -11.97 -26.75
C GLU A 2 4.60 -13.20 -26.10
N PRO A 3 3.34 -13.51 -26.44
CA PRO A 3 2.65 -14.68 -25.91
C PRO A 3 3.30 -15.98 -26.43
N GLN A 4 3.64 -16.89 -25.51
CA GLN A 4 4.22 -18.19 -25.86
C GLN A 4 3.14 -19.27 -25.88
N ILE A 5 3.06 -20.02 -26.98
CA ILE A 5 2.25 -21.25 -27.04
C ILE A 5 3.05 -22.36 -26.37
N LEU A 6 2.50 -22.94 -25.31
CA LEU A 6 3.16 -24.01 -24.59
C LEU A 6 2.86 -25.35 -25.24
N ASN A 7 3.92 -26.12 -25.48
CA ASN A 7 3.84 -27.44 -26.08
C ASN A 7 2.87 -28.34 -25.32
N VAL A 8 2.03 -29.03 -26.10
CA VAL A 8 1.04 -30.01 -25.65
C VAL A 8 1.72 -31.04 -24.75
N CYS A 9 1.37 -31.01 -23.47
CA CYS A 9 1.79 -32.01 -22.51
C CYS A 9 0.74 -33.13 -22.44
N ASP A 10 1.15 -34.37 -22.74
CA ASP A 10 0.28 -35.55 -22.69
C ASP A 10 0.01 -35.93 -21.22
N CYS A 11 -0.93 -35.23 -20.57
CA CYS A 11 -1.28 -35.41 -19.16
C CYS A 11 -2.32 -36.53 -18.94
N LYS A 12 -2.27 -37.61 -19.73
CA LYS A 12 -3.16 -38.76 -19.55
C LYS A 12 -2.95 -39.35 -18.14
N ASN A 13 -4.01 -39.35 -17.33
CA ASN A 13 -4.15 -40.01 -16.01
C ASN A 13 -3.92 -39.19 -14.72
N LYS A 14 -3.83 -37.85 -14.75
CA LYS A 14 -3.88 -37.06 -13.48
C LYS A 14 -5.30 -36.59 -13.20
N ALA A 15 -5.74 -36.64 -11.93
CA ALA A 15 -7.00 -36.01 -11.54
C ALA A 15 -6.85 -34.48 -11.62
N CYS A 16 -7.64 -33.82 -12.48
CA CYS A 16 -7.56 -32.38 -12.66
C CYS A 16 -8.34 -31.68 -11.54
N SER A 17 -7.66 -31.31 -10.46
CA SER A 17 -8.16 -30.41 -9.41
C SER A 17 -7.10 -29.39 -9.05
N ALA A 18 -7.51 -28.15 -8.78
CA ALA A 18 -6.62 -27.16 -8.20
C ALA A 18 -6.18 -27.66 -6.81
N ASP A 19 -4.87 -27.83 -6.61
CA ASP A 19 -4.28 -28.23 -5.33
C ASP A 19 -3.88 -26.98 -4.52
N TYR A 20 -4.74 -26.59 -3.58
CA TYR A 20 -4.47 -25.48 -2.66
C TYR A 20 -3.62 -25.90 -1.45
N SER A 21 -3.39 -27.20 -1.25
CA SER A 21 -2.63 -27.71 -0.10
C SER A 21 -1.12 -27.59 -0.28
N ASN A 22 -0.65 -27.51 -1.53
CA ASN A 22 0.78 -27.47 -1.88
C ASN A 22 1.16 -26.30 -2.79
N LEU A 23 0.58 -25.11 -2.55
CA LEU A 23 0.91 -23.92 -3.35
C LEU A 23 2.39 -23.57 -3.24
N LYS A 24 3.04 -23.37 -4.39
CA LYS A 24 4.45 -22.95 -4.44
C LYS A 24 4.59 -21.49 -4.02
N ILE A 25 5.67 -21.18 -3.31
CA ILE A 25 6.03 -19.81 -2.94
C ILE A 25 7.02 -19.29 -3.98
N VAL A 26 6.72 -18.15 -4.59
CA VAL A 26 7.53 -17.49 -5.62
C VAL A 26 7.95 -16.09 -5.18
N SER A 27 9.10 -15.62 -5.66
CA SER A 27 9.70 -14.35 -5.22
C SER A 27 9.79 -13.30 -6.34
N ASN A 28 9.58 -13.67 -7.60
CA ASN A 28 9.72 -12.75 -8.74
C ASN A 28 8.83 -13.18 -9.92
N ASN A 29 8.66 -12.28 -10.90
CA ASN A 29 7.84 -12.53 -12.09
C ASN A 29 8.31 -13.71 -12.97
N ALA A 30 9.61 -14.03 -12.98
CA ALA A 30 10.13 -15.17 -13.74
C ALA A 30 9.69 -16.51 -13.12
N GLU A 31 9.69 -16.61 -11.79
CA GLU A 31 9.16 -17.76 -11.07
C GLU A 31 7.64 -17.90 -11.23
N VAL A 32 6.90 -16.78 -11.27
CA VAL A 32 5.46 -16.80 -11.61
C VAL A 32 5.24 -17.39 -13.00
N LEU A 33 5.97 -16.89 -13.99
CA LEU A 33 5.90 -17.37 -15.38
C LEU A 33 6.21 -18.86 -15.47
N ASN A 34 7.27 -19.32 -14.81
CA ASN A 34 7.67 -20.72 -14.83
C ASN A 34 6.60 -21.65 -14.22
N ASN A 35 5.98 -21.26 -13.10
CA ASN A 35 5.03 -22.12 -12.40
C ASN A 35 3.62 -22.08 -13.00
N LEU A 36 3.14 -20.92 -13.44
CA LEU A 36 1.76 -20.78 -13.96
C LEU A 36 1.66 -20.98 -15.47
N GLN A 37 2.77 -20.87 -16.19
CA GLN A 37 2.76 -20.93 -17.64
C GLN A 37 3.72 -22.00 -18.15
N GLN A 38 5.02 -21.92 -17.86
CA GLN A 38 5.99 -22.69 -18.64
C GLN A 38 6.11 -24.19 -18.31
N LYS A 39 5.56 -24.65 -17.18
CA LYS A 39 5.69 -26.05 -16.78
C LYS A 39 4.55 -26.94 -17.32
N CYS A 40 4.91 -28.20 -17.53
CA CYS A 40 3.96 -29.27 -17.85
C CYS A 40 3.01 -29.53 -16.68
N GLY A 41 1.71 -29.29 -16.87
CA GLY A 41 0.74 -29.27 -15.78
C GLY A 41 0.95 -28.04 -14.88
N PRO A 42 0.65 -26.82 -15.38
CA PRO A 42 0.88 -25.58 -14.65
C PRO A 42 0.18 -25.57 -13.28
N ASP A 43 0.66 -24.76 -12.34
CA ASP A 43 -0.07 -24.57 -11.09
C ASP A 43 -1.31 -23.72 -11.37
N SER A 44 -2.39 -23.95 -10.61
CA SER A 44 -3.57 -23.09 -10.66
C SER A 44 -3.31 -21.74 -10.01
N ALA A 45 -2.43 -21.72 -9.00
CA ALA A 45 -2.04 -20.55 -8.23
C ALA A 45 -0.65 -20.75 -7.58
N VAL A 46 0.00 -19.63 -7.24
CA VAL A 46 1.23 -19.57 -6.47
C VAL A 46 1.11 -18.50 -5.38
N LEU A 47 1.83 -18.67 -4.28
CA LEU A 47 1.94 -17.70 -3.19
C LEU A 47 3.10 -16.75 -3.46
N VAL A 48 2.93 -15.47 -3.17
CA VAL A 48 4.00 -14.47 -3.32
C VAL A 48 4.77 -14.35 -2.01
N LYS A 49 6.08 -14.59 -2.06
CA LYS A 49 6.99 -14.40 -0.94
C LYS A 49 7.13 -12.91 -0.65
N ASN A 50 6.55 -12.44 0.44
CA ASN A 50 6.76 -11.06 0.88
C ASN A 50 7.84 -10.99 1.92
N LYS A 51 8.86 -10.18 1.65
CA LYS A 51 9.86 -9.79 2.64
C LYS A 51 9.46 -8.52 3.39
N GLN A 52 8.47 -7.79 2.88
CA GLN A 52 8.03 -6.49 3.41
C GLN A 52 6.54 -6.31 3.13
N SER A 53 5.89 -5.47 3.93
CA SER A 53 4.61 -4.84 3.62
C SER A 53 4.84 -3.33 3.42
N LYS A 54 3.87 -2.62 2.83
CA LYS A 54 3.86 -1.14 2.87
C LYS A 54 2.64 -0.66 3.63
N GLN A 55 2.83 0.40 4.40
CA GLN A 55 1.74 1.11 5.05
C GLN A 55 1.13 2.10 4.05
N VAL A 56 -0.19 2.04 3.88
CA VAL A 56 -0.95 2.95 3.04
C VAL A 56 -2.13 3.52 3.80
N TYR A 57 -2.61 4.68 3.35
CA TYR A 57 -3.69 5.42 3.94
C TYR A 57 -4.82 5.55 2.94
N LEU A 58 -5.99 5.00 3.29
CA LEU A 58 -7.18 5.03 2.44
C LEU A 58 -8.27 5.85 3.13
N LYS A 59 -9.04 6.61 2.35
CA LYS A 59 -10.13 7.45 2.85
C LYS A 59 -11.18 6.60 3.57
N ALA A 60 -11.45 6.92 4.85
CA ALA A 60 -12.48 6.28 5.66
C ALA A 60 -13.69 7.19 5.90
N THR A 61 -13.45 8.50 5.95
CA THR A 61 -14.47 9.56 6.02
C THR A 61 -14.02 10.73 5.14
N GLU A 62 -14.80 11.81 5.07
CA GLU A 62 -14.38 13.03 4.35
C GLU A 62 -13.08 13.64 4.90
N ILE A 63 -12.74 13.39 6.16
CA ILE A 63 -11.64 14.07 6.87
C ILE A 63 -10.61 13.11 7.46
N ASP A 64 -10.90 11.81 7.52
CA ASP A 64 -10.04 10.81 8.14
C ASP A 64 -9.68 9.68 7.17
N ASN A 65 -8.42 9.23 7.30
CA ASN A 65 -7.89 8.09 6.59
C ASN A 65 -7.65 6.92 7.55
N ILE A 66 -7.92 5.71 7.09
CA ILE A 66 -7.56 4.48 7.79
C ILE A 66 -6.23 3.93 7.24
N SER A 67 -5.43 3.40 8.16
CA SER A 67 -4.15 2.77 7.90
C SER A 67 -4.34 1.29 7.52
N PHE A 68 -3.81 0.88 6.36
CA PHE A 68 -3.71 -0.52 5.94
C PHE A 68 -2.25 -0.91 5.63
N GLU A 69 -1.84 -2.08 6.11
CA GLU A 69 -0.63 -2.73 5.59
C GLU A 69 -1.01 -3.50 4.33
N THR A 70 -0.26 -3.30 3.24
CA THR A 70 -0.53 -3.89 1.93
C THR A 70 0.68 -4.62 1.34
N PHE A 71 0.41 -5.71 0.63
CA PHE A 71 1.41 -6.55 -0.01
C PHE A 71 0.77 -7.52 -1.03
N PRO A 72 1.47 -7.91 -2.10
CA PRO A 72 1.00 -8.95 -3.02
C PRO A 72 0.99 -10.32 -2.32
N VAL A 73 -0.06 -11.12 -2.44
CA VAL A 73 -0.19 -12.37 -1.66
C VAL A 73 -0.20 -13.64 -2.50
N THR A 74 -0.81 -13.58 -3.67
CA THR A 74 -0.92 -14.74 -4.56
C THR A 74 -1.07 -14.29 -5.99
N VAL A 75 -0.64 -15.16 -6.91
CA VAL A 75 -0.89 -15.04 -8.34
C VAL A 75 -1.63 -16.29 -8.79
N TYR A 76 -2.68 -16.14 -9.58
CA TYR A 76 -3.44 -17.29 -10.10
C TYR A 76 -3.90 -17.06 -11.53
N SER A 77 -4.26 -18.15 -12.21
CA SER A 77 -4.78 -18.09 -13.57
C SER A 77 -6.30 -18.28 -13.57
N LYS A 78 -7.01 -17.34 -14.22
CA LYS A 78 -8.47 -17.35 -14.42
C LYS A 78 -8.79 -17.65 -15.87
N LEU A 79 -9.77 -18.53 -16.11
CA LEU A 79 -10.31 -18.79 -17.44
C LEU A 79 -11.05 -17.55 -17.96
N ILE A 80 -10.66 -17.07 -19.14
CA ILE A 80 -11.36 -15.97 -19.81
C ILE A 80 -12.21 -16.49 -20.96
N LYS A 81 -11.69 -17.44 -21.74
CA LYS A 81 -12.38 -17.92 -22.93
C LYS A 81 -11.97 -19.34 -23.30
N THR A 82 -12.90 -20.08 -23.87
CA THR A 82 -12.62 -21.32 -24.63
C THR A 82 -12.68 -20.98 -26.12
N GLN A 83 -11.70 -21.43 -26.88
CA GLN A 83 -11.58 -21.12 -28.30
C GLN A 83 -11.37 -22.41 -29.11
N CYS A 84 -12.28 -22.66 -30.06
CA CYS A 84 -12.30 -23.87 -30.89
C CYS A 84 -11.80 -23.65 -32.32
N GLU A 85 -11.48 -22.42 -32.69
CA GLU A 85 -11.11 -22.03 -34.06
C GLU A 85 -9.88 -21.15 -34.06
N CYS A 86 -9.09 -21.25 -35.14
CA CYS A 86 -7.91 -20.41 -35.37
C CYS A 86 -8.33 -18.94 -35.40
N SER A 87 -8.02 -18.19 -34.34
CA SER A 87 -8.09 -16.73 -34.37
C SER A 87 -6.75 -16.15 -33.93
N SER A 88 -6.49 -14.94 -34.41
CA SER A 88 -5.27 -14.19 -34.16
C SER A 88 -5.37 -13.26 -32.96
N ASP A 89 -6.54 -13.12 -32.31
CA ASP A 89 -6.81 -11.99 -31.41
C ASP A 89 -7.23 -12.47 -30.02
N VAL A 90 -6.32 -12.29 -29.05
CA VAL A 90 -6.57 -12.52 -27.63
C VAL A 90 -6.57 -11.18 -26.91
N GLN A 91 -7.61 -10.90 -26.13
CA GLN A 91 -7.69 -9.67 -25.33
C GLN A 91 -7.25 -9.98 -23.90
N THR A 92 -6.30 -9.23 -23.37
CA THR A 92 -6.13 -9.17 -21.91
C THR A 92 -7.05 -8.13 -21.35
N LEU A 93 -7.72 -8.51 -20.28
CA LEU A 93 -8.44 -7.57 -19.45
C LEU A 93 -7.42 -6.75 -18.66
N LYS A 94 -7.61 -5.43 -18.64
CA LYS A 94 -6.93 -4.51 -17.73
C LYS A 94 -7.87 -4.19 -16.58
N GLY A 95 -7.34 -3.84 -15.42
CA GLY A 95 -8.17 -3.41 -14.30
C GLY A 95 -8.33 -4.42 -13.18
N PHE A 96 -9.22 -4.06 -12.27
CA PHE A 96 -9.66 -4.92 -11.19
C PHE A 96 -10.56 -6.04 -11.71
N VAL A 97 -10.51 -7.19 -11.05
CA VAL A 97 -11.41 -8.31 -11.34
C VAL A 97 -12.78 -8.02 -10.72
N GLY A 98 -13.64 -7.29 -11.44
CA GLY A 98 -14.85 -6.66 -10.90
C GLY A 98 -15.86 -7.60 -10.22
N GLU A 99 -15.94 -8.87 -10.62
CA GLU A 99 -16.77 -9.86 -9.93
C GLU A 99 -16.30 -10.13 -8.48
N ASN A 100 -15.00 -9.96 -8.24
CA ASN A 100 -14.31 -10.24 -6.97
C ASN A 100 -13.90 -8.96 -6.21
N PHE A 101 -14.03 -7.78 -6.84
CA PHE A 101 -13.68 -6.48 -6.27
C PHE A 101 -14.70 -5.39 -6.63
N LYS A 102 -15.76 -5.27 -5.82
CA LYS A 102 -16.88 -4.34 -6.04
C LYS A 102 -16.73 -3.05 -5.23
N ALA A 103 -15.57 -2.40 -5.36
CA ALA A 103 -15.29 -1.12 -4.70
C ALA A 103 -15.93 0.07 -5.46
N THR A 104 -16.08 1.20 -4.77
CA THR A 104 -16.42 2.50 -5.37
C THR A 104 -15.29 2.97 -6.30
N ASN A 105 -15.58 3.88 -7.23
CA ASN A 105 -14.55 4.43 -8.11
C ASN A 105 -13.47 5.18 -7.31
N ASP A 106 -13.86 6.00 -6.34
CA ASP A 106 -12.94 6.70 -5.46
C ASP A 106 -11.94 5.76 -4.74
N LEU A 107 -12.39 4.57 -4.33
CA LEU A 107 -11.50 3.60 -3.71
C LEU A 107 -10.64 2.86 -4.75
N LYS A 108 -11.17 2.58 -5.94
CA LYS A 108 -10.39 2.01 -7.05
C LYS A 108 -9.25 2.93 -7.45
N ASP A 109 -9.49 4.24 -7.54
CA ASP A 109 -8.47 5.24 -7.88
C ASP A 109 -7.38 5.29 -6.80
N GLN A 110 -7.76 5.32 -5.51
CA GLN A 110 -6.78 5.25 -4.41
C GLN A 110 -5.97 3.95 -4.42
N ILE A 111 -6.59 2.82 -4.75
CA ILE A 111 -5.90 1.53 -4.81
C ILE A 111 -5.00 1.43 -6.04
N ASP A 112 -5.33 2.09 -7.15
CA ASP A 112 -4.47 2.18 -8.34
C ASP A 112 -3.13 2.86 -8.03
N ASP A 113 -3.17 3.97 -7.28
CA ASP A 113 -1.98 4.65 -6.78
C ASP A 113 -1.15 3.74 -5.86
N VAL A 114 -1.83 3.00 -4.98
CA VAL A 114 -1.19 2.02 -4.10
C VAL A 114 -0.52 0.90 -4.90
N ILE A 115 -1.20 0.35 -5.91
CA ILE A 115 -0.66 -0.71 -6.76
C ILE A 115 0.57 -0.21 -7.53
N SER A 116 0.55 1.03 -8.02
CA SER A 116 1.72 1.68 -8.64
C SER A 116 2.92 1.73 -7.68
N LEU A 117 2.68 2.07 -6.41
CA LEU A 117 3.70 2.03 -5.36
C LEU A 117 4.21 0.58 -5.11
N MET A 118 3.31 -0.40 -5.16
CA MET A 118 3.64 -1.81 -4.95
C MET A 118 4.51 -2.38 -6.04
N ASP A 119 4.19 -2.11 -7.29
CA ASP A 119 4.95 -2.62 -8.44
C ASP A 119 6.37 -2.05 -8.50
N ASN A 120 6.58 -0.85 -7.94
CA ASN A 120 7.92 -0.29 -7.76
C ASN A 120 8.69 -0.87 -6.56
N SER A 121 8.00 -1.56 -5.65
CA SER A 121 8.55 -2.05 -4.38
C SER A 121 8.79 -3.56 -4.34
N PHE A 122 8.23 -4.32 -5.27
CA PHE A 122 8.26 -5.78 -5.27
C PHE A 122 8.65 -6.36 -6.63
N ASP A 123 9.27 -7.54 -6.63
CA ASP A 123 9.71 -8.24 -7.85
C ASP A 123 8.57 -9.03 -8.54
N VAL A 124 7.43 -9.19 -7.86
CA VAL A 124 6.18 -9.72 -8.43
C VAL A 124 5.23 -8.55 -8.63
N THR A 125 4.89 -8.27 -9.88
CA THR A 125 4.20 -7.04 -10.28
C THR A 125 3.02 -7.33 -11.20
N SER A 126 2.19 -6.32 -11.45
CA SER A 126 1.12 -6.35 -12.43
C SER A 126 1.63 -6.43 -13.88
N LEU A 127 2.91 -6.12 -14.13
CA LEU A 127 3.54 -5.98 -15.45
C LEU A 127 2.99 -4.83 -16.32
N TYR A 128 2.06 -4.02 -15.83
CA TYR A 128 1.65 -2.80 -16.53
C TYR A 128 2.72 -1.72 -16.38
N LYS A 129 2.85 -0.90 -17.42
CA LYS A 129 3.58 0.38 -17.34
C LYS A 129 2.59 1.44 -16.87
N TYR A 130 2.83 2.04 -15.70
CA TYR A 130 1.93 3.00 -15.05
C TYR A 130 1.89 4.39 -15.69
N THR A 131 2.07 4.49 -17.00
CA THR A 131 1.76 5.74 -17.74
C THR A 131 0.26 5.91 -17.97
N ILE A 132 -0.54 4.86 -17.73
CA ILE A 132 -2.01 4.86 -17.90
C ILE A 132 -2.63 4.13 -16.68
N PRO A 133 -3.55 4.77 -15.93
CA PRO A 133 -4.22 4.19 -14.74
C PRO A 133 -4.76 2.78 -14.96
N ILE A 134 -4.73 1.90 -13.95
CA ILE A 134 -5.32 0.55 -14.07
C ILE A 134 -6.85 0.63 -14.15
N THR A 135 -7.44 1.75 -13.73
CA THR A 135 -8.89 2.01 -13.79
C THR A 135 -9.43 2.31 -15.18
N THR A 136 -8.58 2.45 -16.21
CA THR A 136 -9.05 2.65 -17.59
C THR A 136 -9.67 1.38 -18.16
N ASP A 137 -10.89 1.48 -18.69
CA ASP A 137 -11.67 0.38 -19.30
C ASP A 137 -11.11 -0.15 -20.64
N GLU A 138 -9.91 0.25 -21.05
CA GLU A 138 -9.32 -0.20 -22.32
C GLU A 138 -8.56 -1.53 -22.13
N PRO A 139 -9.10 -2.68 -22.59
CA PRO A 139 -8.37 -3.93 -22.59
C PRO A 139 -7.19 -3.84 -23.57
N GLN A 140 -6.02 -4.35 -23.17
CA GLN A 140 -4.90 -4.50 -24.10
C GLN A 140 -5.12 -5.72 -24.99
N LYS A 141 -4.92 -5.56 -26.30
CA LYS A 141 -5.05 -6.65 -27.27
C LYS A 141 -3.68 -7.23 -27.61
N TRP A 142 -3.66 -8.54 -27.80
CA TRP A 142 -2.48 -9.35 -28.05
C TRP A 142 -2.79 -10.23 -29.24
N HIS A 143 -1.79 -10.44 -30.07
CA HIS A 143 -1.94 -11.36 -31.18
C HIS A 143 -1.31 -12.70 -30.82
N VAL A 144 -2.16 -13.73 -30.69
CA VAL A 144 -1.73 -15.13 -30.56
C VAL A 144 -2.34 -15.88 -31.73
N GLN A 145 -1.51 -16.41 -32.62
CA GLN A 145 -2.01 -17.30 -33.67
C GLN A 145 -2.15 -18.71 -33.08
N LEU A 146 -3.38 -19.11 -32.78
CA LEU A 146 -3.68 -20.48 -32.38
C LEU A 146 -3.97 -21.30 -33.65
N CYS A 147 -3.18 -22.35 -33.90
CA CYS A 147 -3.43 -23.32 -34.95
C CYS A 147 -3.98 -24.61 -34.33
N ASP A 148 -4.79 -25.36 -35.07
CA ASP A 148 -5.32 -26.72 -34.80
C ASP A 148 -5.66 -27.09 -33.34
N GLY A 149 -6.95 -27.27 -33.06
CA GLY A 149 -7.46 -27.86 -31.82
C GLY A 149 -8.15 -26.85 -30.88
N ASP A 150 -8.81 -27.39 -29.85
CA ASP A 150 -9.47 -26.58 -28.83
C ASP A 150 -8.47 -26.05 -27.81
N HIS A 151 -8.60 -24.78 -27.46
CA HIS A 151 -7.71 -24.07 -26.56
C HIS A 151 -8.49 -23.39 -25.43
N TYR A 152 -7.89 -23.33 -24.25
CA TYR A 152 -8.32 -22.51 -23.14
C TYR A 152 -7.38 -21.32 -22.97
N ILE A 153 -7.96 -20.13 -22.89
CA ILE A 153 -7.23 -18.87 -22.69
C ILE A 153 -7.44 -18.41 -21.25
N TYR A 154 -6.32 -18.14 -20.58
CA TYR A 154 -6.26 -17.73 -19.21
C TYR A 154 -5.62 -16.36 -19.05
N GLN A 155 -6.17 -15.57 -18.14
CA GLN A 155 -5.56 -14.34 -17.65
C GLN A 155 -4.92 -14.61 -16.31
N THR A 156 -3.68 -14.17 -16.14
CA THR A 156 -3.07 -14.19 -14.81
C THR A 156 -3.60 -13.01 -13.99
N ILE A 157 -3.84 -13.25 -12.71
CA ILE A 157 -4.35 -12.27 -11.76
C ILE A 157 -3.38 -12.21 -10.58
N LEU A 158 -2.94 -11.01 -10.24
CA LEU A 158 -2.19 -10.72 -9.02
C LEU A 158 -3.16 -10.21 -7.96
N VAL A 159 -3.09 -10.77 -6.75
CA VAL A 159 -3.94 -10.37 -5.63
C VAL A 159 -3.11 -9.62 -4.60
N TYR A 160 -3.51 -8.38 -4.30
CA TYR A 160 -2.97 -7.63 -3.16
C TYR A 160 -3.88 -7.81 -1.96
N ALA A 161 -3.30 -8.01 -0.78
CA ALA A 161 -4.02 -8.01 0.48
C ALA A 161 -3.82 -6.68 1.19
N PHE A 162 -4.91 -6.14 1.74
CA PHE A 162 -4.90 -4.96 2.59
C PHE A 162 -5.38 -5.39 3.96
N ARG A 163 -4.56 -5.19 4.99
CA ARG A 163 -4.91 -5.58 6.35
C ARG A 163 -4.82 -4.44 7.34
N THR A 164 -5.70 -4.45 8.33
CA THR A 164 -5.69 -3.50 9.44
C THR A 164 -6.09 -4.21 10.72
N LYS A 165 -5.74 -3.64 11.88
CA LYS A 165 -6.06 -4.24 13.17
C LYS A 165 -7.57 -4.26 13.41
N LYS A 166 -8.10 -5.39 13.91
CA LYS A 166 -9.48 -5.48 14.38
C LYS A 166 -9.75 -4.42 15.45
N GLY A 167 -10.93 -3.82 15.40
CA GLY A 167 -11.33 -2.77 16.35
C GLY A 167 -10.72 -1.39 16.07
N ASN A 168 -10.08 -1.17 14.92
CA ASN A 168 -9.75 0.18 14.47
C ASN A 168 -11.06 0.99 14.35
N ALA A 169 -11.13 2.14 15.04
CA ALA A 169 -12.35 2.95 15.12
C ALA A 169 -12.84 3.42 13.74
N LEU A 170 -11.93 3.62 12.78
CA LEU A 170 -12.25 4.05 11.42
C LEU A 170 -12.67 2.90 10.51
N LEU A 171 -12.47 1.63 10.92
CA LEU A 171 -12.78 0.48 10.07
C LEU A 171 -14.27 0.34 9.79
N THR A 172 -15.13 0.66 10.76
CA THR A 172 -16.58 0.64 10.56
C THR A 172 -17.00 1.67 9.51
N SER A 173 -16.48 2.90 9.60
CA SER A 173 -16.73 3.95 8.61
C SER A 173 -16.22 3.57 7.22
N PHE A 174 -15.01 3.01 7.14
CA PHE A 174 -14.44 2.52 5.89
C PHE A 174 -15.28 1.42 5.25
N LYS A 175 -15.76 0.44 6.05
CA LYS A 175 -16.65 -0.64 5.58
C LYS A 175 -17.97 -0.09 5.07
N ASN A 176 -18.54 0.91 5.73
CA ASN A 176 -19.80 1.53 5.32
C ASN A 176 -19.66 2.30 4.00
N LEU A 177 -18.57 3.05 3.84
CA LEU A 177 -18.26 3.77 2.61
C LEU A 177 -18.02 2.81 1.44
N ASN A 178 -17.47 1.63 1.73
CA ASN A 178 -17.06 0.63 0.74
C ASN A 178 -17.78 -0.71 0.96
N SER A 179 -19.12 -0.66 1.01
CA SER A 179 -19.99 -1.79 1.36
C SER A 179 -19.97 -2.94 0.34
N GLY A 180 -19.54 -2.68 -0.90
CA GLY A 180 -19.36 -3.72 -1.93
C GLY A 180 -18.10 -4.57 -1.75
N ILE A 181 -17.19 -4.19 -0.86
CA ILE A 181 -15.99 -4.98 -0.57
C ILE A 181 -16.32 -6.11 0.41
N THR A 182 -15.79 -7.30 0.13
CA THR A 182 -15.81 -8.40 1.08
C THR A 182 -14.62 -8.29 2.03
N TYR A 183 -14.92 -8.31 3.33
CA TYR A 183 -13.92 -8.25 4.40
C TYR A 183 -13.80 -9.61 5.09
N TYR A 184 -12.58 -9.97 5.45
CA TYR A 184 -12.24 -11.25 6.06
C TYR A 184 -11.52 -11.02 7.38
N ASP A 185 -11.99 -11.67 8.42
CA ASP A 185 -11.39 -11.56 9.74
C ASP A 185 -10.53 -12.80 10.03
N SER A 186 -9.26 -12.59 10.37
CA SER A 186 -8.30 -13.66 10.68
C SER A 186 -7.36 -13.19 11.80
N GLY A 187 -7.20 -13.99 12.85
CA GLY A 187 -6.50 -13.60 14.07
C GLY A 187 -6.97 -12.24 14.63
N ILE A 188 -6.04 -11.30 14.78
CA ILE A 188 -6.29 -9.92 15.24
C ILE A 188 -6.48 -8.90 14.10
N PHE A 189 -6.54 -9.35 12.85
CA PHE A 189 -6.59 -8.49 11.67
C PHE A 189 -7.87 -8.67 10.87
N THR A 190 -8.29 -7.59 10.22
CA THR A 190 -9.29 -7.59 9.16
C THR A 190 -8.59 -7.34 7.84
N TYR A 191 -8.94 -8.13 6.83
CA TYR A 191 -8.38 -8.10 5.49
C TYR A 191 -9.46 -7.73 4.48
N PHE A 192 -9.06 -7.05 3.41
CA PHE A 192 -9.74 -7.13 2.12
C PHE A 192 -8.71 -7.38 1.02
N PHE A 193 -9.16 -7.80 -0.14
CA PHE A 193 -8.29 -8.18 -1.25
C PHE A 193 -8.64 -7.40 -2.51
N ALA A 194 -7.62 -6.97 -3.24
CA ALA A 194 -7.75 -6.31 -4.53
C ALA A 194 -7.10 -7.19 -5.62
N PRO A 195 -7.87 -8.06 -6.30
CA PRO A 195 -7.41 -8.80 -7.46
C PRO A 195 -7.32 -7.90 -8.70
N VAL A 196 -6.17 -7.91 -9.36
CA VAL A 196 -5.86 -7.12 -10.55
C VAL A 196 -5.38 -8.07 -11.64
N TYR A 197 -5.85 -7.87 -12.86
CA TYR A 197 -5.29 -8.60 -13.99
C TYR A 197 -3.80 -8.24 -14.14
N ARG A 198 -2.95 -9.21 -14.47
CA ARG A 198 -1.58 -8.94 -14.88
C ARG A 198 -1.53 -8.71 -16.38
N ASN A 199 -0.55 -7.96 -16.83
CA ASN A 199 -0.23 -7.78 -18.24
C ASN A 199 0.52 -9.00 -18.79
N ASP A 200 -0.10 -10.17 -18.71
CA ASP A 200 0.30 -11.43 -19.32
C ASP A 200 -0.91 -12.36 -19.50
N CYS A 201 -0.86 -13.23 -20.51
CA CYS A 201 -1.87 -14.25 -20.75
C CYS A 201 -1.21 -15.60 -21.00
N ASN A 202 -1.98 -16.67 -20.78
CA ASN A 202 -1.53 -18.03 -21.03
C ASN A 202 -2.58 -18.78 -21.86
N THR A 203 -2.12 -19.60 -22.80
CA THR A 203 -3.00 -20.47 -23.59
C THR A 203 -2.57 -21.92 -23.39
N LEU A 204 -3.53 -22.77 -23.02
CA LEU A 204 -3.32 -24.21 -22.89
C LEU A 204 -4.23 -24.95 -23.88
N SER A 205 -3.73 -26.05 -24.44
CA SER A 205 -4.58 -27.01 -25.16
C SER A 205 -5.66 -27.58 -24.23
N ARG A 206 -6.85 -27.85 -24.76
CA ARG A 206 -7.97 -28.45 -24.02
C ARG A 206 -7.64 -29.80 -23.40
N ASP A 207 -6.71 -30.54 -24.00
CA ASP A 207 -6.27 -31.85 -23.52
C ASP A 207 -5.29 -31.75 -22.32
N ALA A 208 -4.85 -30.53 -21.97
CA ALA A 208 -4.08 -30.31 -20.76
C ALA A 208 -4.95 -30.54 -19.51
N CYS A 209 -4.60 -31.52 -18.69
CA CYS A 209 -5.25 -31.75 -17.40
C CYS A 209 -4.89 -30.63 -16.41
N TRP A 210 -5.71 -29.57 -16.40
CA TRP A 210 -5.52 -28.41 -15.56
C TRP A 210 -6.87 -27.77 -15.20
N LYS A 211 -6.99 -27.20 -13.99
CA LYS A 211 -8.17 -26.44 -13.58
C LYS A 211 -7.78 -25.07 -13.06
N PRO A 212 -8.53 -24.00 -13.40
CA PRO A 212 -8.28 -22.67 -12.87
C PRO A 212 -8.52 -22.64 -11.36
N ALA A 213 -7.84 -21.70 -10.69
CA ALA A 213 -8.10 -21.45 -9.30
C ALA A 213 -9.50 -20.82 -9.12
N ASP A 214 -10.18 -21.25 -8.06
CA ASP A 214 -11.38 -20.64 -7.53
C ASP A 214 -10.96 -19.57 -6.53
N TYR A 215 -11.32 -18.33 -6.81
CA TYR A 215 -10.93 -17.18 -5.99
C TYR A 215 -11.35 -17.33 -4.53
N SER A 216 -12.59 -17.77 -4.27
CA SER A 216 -13.10 -17.88 -2.90
C SER A 216 -12.38 -18.96 -2.10
N LYS A 217 -12.09 -20.11 -2.73
CA LYS A 217 -11.32 -21.19 -2.10
C LYS A 217 -9.85 -20.78 -1.86
N LEU A 218 -9.26 -20.08 -2.82
CA LEU A 218 -7.91 -19.56 -2.69
C LEU A 218 -7.82 -18.58 -1.52
N ILE A 219 -8.69 -17.56 -1.47
CA ILE A 219 -8.74 -16.59 -0.36
C ILE A 219 -9.01 -17.31 0.97
N GLY A 220 -9.95 -18.26 1.02
CA GLY A 220 -10.22 -19.07 2.21
C GLY A 220 -8.99 -19.79 2.74
N THR A 221 -8.16 -20.33 1.85
CA THR A 221 -6.89 -20.98 2.20
C THR A 221 -5.85 -19.99 2.75
N LEU A 222 -5.86 -18.74 2.28
CA LEU A 222 -4.94 -17.69 2.74
C LEU A 222 -5.27 -17.19 4.15
N ILE A 223 -6.57 -17.04 4.45
CA ILE A 223 -7.07 -16.42 5.70
C ILE A 223 -7.32 -17.43 6.84
N GLN A 224 -7.23 -18.73 6.58
CA GLN A 224 -7.45 -19.74 7.61
C GLN A 224 -6.51 -19.53 8.81
N PRO A 225 -6.95 -19.80 10.04
CA PRO A 225 -6.08 -19.76 11.22
C PRO A 225 -4.84 -20.64 11.02
N GLY A 226 -3.66 -20.13 11.37
CA GLY A 226 -2.36 -20.75 11.09
C GLY A 226 -1.97 -20.79 9.61
N GLY A 227 -2.74 -20.11 8.75
CA GLY A 227 -2.55 -20.05 7.31
C GLY A 227 -1.42 -19.11 6.89
N TYR A 228 -1.25 -18.96 5.58
CA TYR A 228 -0.15 -18.20 4.99
C TYR A 228 -0.11 -16.75 5.49
N LEU A 229 -1.25 -16.07 5.60
CA LEU A 229 -1.31 -14.65 5.99
C LEU A 229 -1.05 -14.40 7.48
N GLU A 230 -1.36 -15.36 8.36
CA GLU A 230 -0.99 -15.26 9.77
C GLU A 230 0.52 -15.48 9.96
N ASN A 231 1.11 -16.44 9.24
CA ASN A 231 2.53 -16.76 9.34
C ASN A 231 3.45 -15.74 8.65
N LEU A 232 2.94 -15.02 7.64
CA LEU A 232 3.68 -13.99 6.91
C LEU A 232 4.21 -12.86 7.80
N CYS A 233 3.66 -12.68 8.99
CA CYS A 233 4.02 -11.58 9.89
C CYS A 233 4.44 -11.99 11.30
N CYS A 234 4.49 -13.29 11.59
CA CYS A 234 5.16 -13.79 12.79
C CYS A 234 6.67 -14.00 12.58
N SER A 235 7.16 -14.07 11.34
CA SER A 235 8.58 -14.29 11.02
C SER A 235 9.42 -13.02 10.96
N HIS A 236 8.81 -11.84 10.95
CA HIS A 236 9.52 -10.60 11.22
C HIS A 236 9.37 -10.32 12.70
N GLY A 237 10.15 -11.03 13.53
CA GLY A 237 10.65 -10.39 14.72
C GLY A 237 11.25 -9.08 14.24
N VAL A 238 10.59 -7.96 14.53
CA VAL A 238 11.13 -6.66 14.20
C VAL A 238 12.43 -6.61 14.98
N THR A 239 13.55 -6.91 14.32
CA THR A 239 14.84 -6.51 14.83
C THR A 239 14.76 -5.01 14.83
N THR A 240 14.38 -4.44 15.98
CA THR A 240 14.46 -3.03 16.28
C THR A 240 15.82 -2.61 15.76
N PRO A 241 15.90 -1.80 14.68
CA PRO A 241 17.18 -1.35 14.19
C PRO A 241 17.83 -0.64 15.37
N THR A 242 18.92 -1.20 15.89
CA THR A 242 19.63 -0.59 17.02
C THR A 242 20.21 0.76 16.63
N ASN A 243 20.33 1.01 15.32
CA ASN A 243 20.68 2.29 14.76
C ASN A 243 19.71 2.64 13.61
N PHE A 244 19.14 3.84 13.62
CA PHE A 244 18.41 4.39 12.46
C PHE A 244 18.60 5.91 12.34
N GLY A 245 18.57 6.39 11.10
CA GLY A 245 18.67 7.80 10.77
C GLY A 245 17.29 8.42 10.55
N ILE A 246 17.05 9.59 11.15
CA ILE A 246 15.89 10.44 10.83
C ILE A 246 16.42 11.67 10.10
N THR A 247 15.96 11.89 8.87
CA THR A 247 16.13 13.16 8.16
C THR A 247 14.77 13.79 7.93
N ALA A 248 14.56 15.01 8.41
CA ALA A 248 13.30 15.72 8.23
C ALA A 248 13.55 17.08 7.62
N THR A 249 12.74 17.44 6.62
CA THR A 249 12.89 18.65 5.82
C THR A 249 11.56 19.40 5.78
N SER A 250 11.59 20.67 6.18
CA SER A 250 10.51 21.65 6.10
C SER A 250 10.76 22.62 4.94
N VAL A 251 9.67 23.18 4.40
CA VAL A 251 9.67 24.10 3.26
C VAL A 251 8.66 25.22 3.49
N GLY A 252 9.04 26.47 3.20
CA GLY A 252 8.20 27.67 3.40
C GLY A 252 7.33 28.05 2.20
N GLY A 253 7.29 27.22 1.15
CA GLY A 253 6.56 27.51 -0.09
C GLY A 253 5.32 26.63 -0.30
N PRO A 254 4.25 27.15 -0.93
CA PRO A 254 2.99 26.43 -1.16
C PRO A 254 3.09 25.27 -2.17
N TYR A 255 4.17 25.21 -2.96
CA TYR A 255 4.36 24.23 -4.04
C TYR A 255 5.39 23.15 -3.70
N ALA A 256 5.90 23.13 -2.47
CA ALA A 256 6.88 22.17 -2.01
C ALA A 256 6.31 21.32 -0.86
N PHE A 257 6.73 20.06 -0.80
CA PHE A 257 6.35 19.15 0.28
C PHE A 257 7.47 19.04 1.32
N GLY A 258 7.10 19.08 2.60
CA GLY A 258 7.95 18.59 3.66
C GLY A 258 8.22 17.10 3.47
N THR A 259 9.39 16.64 3.93
CA THR A 259 9.80 15.24 3.78
C THR A 259 10.31 14.70 5.10
N LEU A 260 9.87 13.50 5.47
CA LEU A 260 10.45 12.69 6.53
C LEU A 260 11.09 11.44 5.91
N LYS A 261 12.37 11.25 6.14
CA LYS A 261 13.12 10.06 5.78
C LYS A 261 13.55 9.32 7.04
N ILE A 262 13.20 8.04 7.13
CA ILE A 262 13.60 7.12 8.21
C ILE A 262 14.36 5.96 7.56
N ASN A 263 15.69 5.95 7.67
CA ASN A 263 16.55 5.10 6.83
C ASN A 263 16.19 5.25 5.35
N ASP A 264 15.71 4.20 4.69
CA ASP A 264 15.32 4.23 3.27
C ASP A 264 13.83 4.54 3.04
N LEU A 265 13.02 4.61 4.10
CA LEU A 265 11.62 5.00 4.01
C LEU A 265 11.53 6.52 3.84
N VAL A 266 10.87 6.99 2.77
CA VAL A 266 10.60 8.41 2.52
C VAL A 266 9.10 8.65 2.56
N LEU A 267 8.69 9.62 3.37
CA LEU A 267 7.32 10.06 3.56
C LEU A 267 7.22 11.55 3.24
N HIS A 268 6.14 11.95 2.60
CA HIS A 268 5.90 13.35 2.26
C HIS A 268 4.77 13.92 3.12
N SER A 269 4.86 15.20 3.46
CA SER A 269 3.73 15.95 3.98
C SER A 269 2.59 15.94 2.99
N ASN A 270 1.35 15.84 3.46
CA ASN A 270 0.16 15.78 2.59
C ASN A 270 -0.63 17.09 2.56
N SER A 271 -0.24 18.11 3.35
CA SER A 271 -0.88 19.42 3.29
C SER A 271 0.04 20.56 3.74
N ARG A 272 -0.41 21.79 3.50
CA ARG A 272 0.07 23.00 4.17
C ARG A 272 -0.15 22.91 5.69
N GLY A 273 0.67 23.66 6.44
CA GLY A 273 0.56 23.82 7.89
C GLY A 273 1.52 22.92 8.67
N LEU A 274 1.09 22.47 9.85
CA LEU A 274 1.88 21.58 10.70
C LEU A 274 1.63 20.13 10.34
N ASN A 275 2.64 19.45 9.84
CA ASN A 275 2.62 18.03 9.56
C ASN A 275 3.35 17.28 10.67
N THR A 276 2.66 16.34 11.32
CA THR A 276 3.17 15.54 12.44
C THR A 276 3.24 14.09 12.04
N PHE A 277 4.41 13.49 12.18
CA PHE A 277 4.66 12.07 11.98
C PHE A 277 4.98 11.45 13.32
N ALA A 278 4.39 10.30 13.65
CA ALA A 278 4.75 9.56 14.86
C ALA A 278 4.96 8.07 14.56
N PHE A 279 6.05 7.51 15.05
CA PHE A 279 6.41 6.13 14.76
C PHE A 279 7.18 5.48 15.92
N SER A 280 7.13 4.15 15.98
CA SER A 280 7.87 3.37 16.97
C SER A 280 9.21 2.90 16.38
N PRO A 281 10.32 2.94 17.13
CA PRO A 281 11.58 2.32 16.69
C PRO A 281 11.42 0.80 16.49
N ASN A 282 10.44 0.18 17.16
CA ASN A 282 10.10 -1.24 17.00
C ASN A 282 9.22 -1.52 15.79
N ASN A 283 8.79 -0.50 15.05
CA ASN A 283 8.09 -0.65 13.77
C ASN A 283 8.19 0.67 12.98
N LEU A 284 9.28 0.85 12.24
CA LEU A 284 9.55 2.08 11.49
C LEU A 284 8.55 2.34 10.35
N TYR A 285 7.69 1.38 10.04
CA TYR A 285 6.70 1.47 8.97
C TYR A 285 5.30 1.85 9.45
N ASP A 286 5.02 1.74 10.76
CA ASP A 286 3.78 2.22 11.39
C ASP A 286 3.91 3.71 11.75
N VAL A 287 3.90 4.57 10.72
CA VAL A 287 4.10 6.02 10.86
C VAL A 287 2.78 6.75 10.76
N LYS A 288 2.20 7.15 11.89
CA LYS A 288 0.98 7.98 11.93
C LYS A 288 1.27 9.38 11.39
N LEU A 289 0.59 9.79 10.32
CA LEU A 289 0.65 11.13 9.76
C LEU A 289 -0.62 11.92 10.13
N ASN A 290 -0.42 13.12 10.68
CA ASN A 290 -1.47 14.09 10.91
C ASN A 290 -1.06 15.44 10.35
N ALA A 291 -1.97 16.16 9.73
CA ALA A 291 -1.73 17.54 9.32
C ALA A 291 -2.77 18.49 9.88
N SER A 292 -2.33 19.73 10.18
CA SER A 292 -3.15 20.82 10.66
C SER A 292 -2.86 22.07 9.84
N ASP A 293 -3.79 22.43 8.94
CA ASP A 293 -3.69 23.65 8.14
C ASP A 293 -4.00 24.88 9.00
N LEU A 294 -3.01 25.77 9.12
CA LEU A 294 -3.08 26.98 9.94
C LEU A 294 -3.27 28.25 9.11
N PHE A 295 -3.54 28.15 7.81
CA PHE A 295 -3.78 29.32 6.96
C PHE A 295 -5.25 29.57 6.62
N VAL A 296 -6.08 28.52 6.51
CA VAL A 296 -7.46 28.56 5.92
C VAL A 296 -8.21 29.89 6.12
N ASP A 297 -8.43 30.61 5.00
CA ASP A 297 -9.12 31.89 4.95
C ASP A 297 -10.61 31.73 5.30
N GLY A 298 -10.97 32.11 6.53
CA GLY A 298 -12.36 32.36 6.91
C GLY A 298 -13.24 31.12 7.11
N LYS A 299 -13.10 30.44 8.26
CA LYS A 299 -14.17 29.99 9.19
C LYS A 299 -13.65 28.92 10.16
N ASN A 300 -13.76 29.20 11.46
CA ASN A 300 -13.54 28.34 12.63
C ASN A 300 -12.16 27.67 12.80
N THR A 301 -11.34 28.41 13.54
CA THR A 301 -9.91 28.30 13.87
C THR A 301 -9.56 27.26 14.93
N ASN A 302 -10.03 26.01 14.80
CA ASN A 302 -9.65 24.95 15.75
C ASN A 302 -8.38 24.16 15.36
N SER A 303 -7.74 24.45 14.21
CA SER A 303 -6.58 23.69 13.73
C SER A 303 -5.40 23.66 14.71
N SER A 304 -5.20 24.75 15.47
CA SER A 304 -4.21 24.78 16.55
C SER A 304 -4.54 23.79 17.66
N GLN A 305 -5.80 23.74 18.12
CA GLN A 305 -6.23 22.80 19.14
C GLN A 305 -6.21 21.36 18.62
N VAL A 306 -6.58 21.14 17.36
CA VAL A 306 -6.51 19.82 16.71
C VAL A 306 -5.07 19.32 16.72
N PHE A 307 -4.11 20.20 16.41
CA PHE A 307 -2.69 19.87 16.55
C PHE A 307 -2.33 19.50 18.00
N ILE A 308 -2.68 20.34 18.98
CA ILE A 308 -2.36 20.12 20.39
C ILE A 308 -2.97 18.80 20.92
N ASN A 309 -4.25 18.54 20.62
CA ASN A 309 -4.94 17.32 21.03
C ASN A 309 -4.28 16.09 20.41
N ARG A 310 -4.00 16.11 19.10
CA ARG A 310 -3.32 15.00 18.43
C ARG A 310 -1.91 14.79 18.96
N PHE A 311 -1.14 15.86 19.19
CA PHE A 311 0.18 15.76 19.81
C PHE A 311 0.10 15.13 21.21
N ASN A 312 -0.93 15.48 21.99
CA ASN A 312 -1.20 14.92 23.32
C ASN A 312 -1.60 13.44 23.29
N ASP A 313 -2.26 12.98 22.23
CA ASP A 313 -2.58 11.57 22.03
C ASP A 313 -1.33 10.78 21.61
N LEU A 314 -0.48 11.37 20.76
CA LEU A 314 0.74 10.73 20.27
C LEU A 314 1.76 10.49 21.39
N LYS A 315 1.87 11.42 22.36
CA LYS A 315 2.78 11.28 23.51
C LYS A 315 2.37 10.21 24.53
N GLN A 316 1.31 9.43 24.29
CA GLN A 316 0.93 8.30 25.15
C GLN A 316 1.76 7.04 24.85
N THR A 317 2.43 6.95 23.70
CA THR A 317 3.16 5.75 23.28
C THR A 317 4.65 5.86 23.63
N VAL A 318 5.03 5.33 24.80
CA VAL A 318 6.42 5.37 25.30
C VAL A 318 7.40 4.75 24.31
N GLY A 319 8.55 5.40 24.12
CA GLY A 319 9.60 4.96 23.20
C GLY A 319 9.39 5.37 21.75
N SER A 320 8.22 5.91 21.38
CA SER A 320 7.98 6.43 20.04
C SER A 320 8.67 7.78 19.78
N TYR A 321 8.78 8.13 18.51
CA TYR A 321 9.30 9.40 18.03
C TYR A 321 8.17 10.20 17.42
N ILE A 322 8.20 11.51 17.63
CA ILE A 322 7.25 12.46 17.03
C ILE A 322 8.06 13.50 16.26
N VAL A 323 7.79 13.66 14.97
CA VAL A 323 8.46 14.63 14.10
C VAL A 323 7.43 15.64 13.62
N VAL A 324 7.68 16.92 13.85
CA VAL A 324 6.83 18.02 13.40
C VAL A 324 7.56 18.78 12.29
N ILE A 325 6.89 18.99 11.16
CA ILE A 325 7.40 19.65 9.96
C ILE A 325 6.44 20.77 9.57
N ALA A 326 6.94 22.00 9.47
CA ALA A 326 6.18 23.12 8.91
C ALA A 326 6.18 23.08 7.37
N VAL A 327 5.03 23.37 6.75
CA VAL A 327 4.89 23.46 5.29
C VAL A 327 4.10 24.71 4.92
N ASP A 328 4.67 25.54 4.03
CA ASP A 328 4.13 26.84 3.62
C ASP A 328 3.85 27.76 4.82
N ASP A 329 2.60 27.92 5.25
CA ASP A 329 2.26 28.78 6.39
C ASP A 329 1.72 28.02 7.61
N THR A 330 2.30 28.32 8.76
CA THR A 330 1.89 27.81 10.06
C THR A 330 1.44 28.93 11.02
N PHE A 331 1.60 30.21 10.64
CA PHE A 331 1.48 31.32 11.58
C PHE A 331 0.09 31.95 11.61
N THR A 332 -0.58 32.11 10.46
CA THR A 332 -1.76 32.97 10.30
C THR A 332 -2.88 32.71 11.33
N ASN A 333 -3.20 31.43 11.60
CA ASN A 333 -4.21 31.04 12.58
C ASN A 333 -3.61 30.30 13.79
N MET A 334 -2.35 30.56 14.13
CA MET A 334 -1.71 29.96 15.30
C MET A 334 -2.24 30.61 16.59
N THR A 335 -2.73 29.79 17.53
CA THR A 335 -3.18 30.27 18.84
C THR A 335 -2.01 30.62 19.77
N PRO A 336 -2.22 31.47 20.79
CA PRO A 336 -1.19 31.76 21.80
C PRO A 336 -0.64 30.52 22.52
N GLU A 337 -1.47 29.51 22.76
CA GLU A 337 -1.06 28.24 23.36
C GLU A 337 -0.05 27.50 22.46
N LEU A 338 -0.36 27.37 21.17
CA LEU A 338 0.52 26.74 20.20
C LEU A 338 1.81 27.55 19.97
N LEU A 339 1.73 28.88 19.97
CA LEU A 339 2.91 29.75 19.93
C LEU A 339 3.81 29.52 21.17
N SER A 340 3.22 29.41 22.35
CA SER A 340 3.96 29.12 23.59
C SER A 340 4.63 27.75 23.52
N PHE A 341 3.92 26.73 23.05
CA PHE A 341 4.49 25.39 22.80
C PHE A 341 5.69 25.46 21.86
N MET A 342 5.61 26.19 20.74
CA MET A 342 6.72 26.33 19.80
C MET A 342 7.92 27.06 20.41
N SER A 343 7.66 28.14 21.15
CA SER A 343 8.70 28.93 21.81
C SER A 343 9.45 28.13 22.89
N GLN A 344 8.71 27.35 23.70
CA GLN A 344 9.30 26.43 24.70
C GLN A 344 10.22 25.38 24.06
N ASN A 345 9.99 25.06 22.78
CA ASN A 345 10.81 24.13 22.00
C ASN A 345 11.81 24.85 21.07
N GLY A 346 12.12 26.13 21.35
CA GLY A 346 13.16 26.89 20.67
C GLY A 346 12.82 27.34 19.25
N ILE A 347 11.53 27.38 18.89
CA ILE A 347 11.06 27.84 17.56
C ILE A 347 10.40 29.21 17.70
N SER A 348 10.90 30.19 16.94
CA SER A 348 10.32 31.53 16.83
C SER A 348 9.44 31.61 15.58
N VAL A 349 8.17 31.19 15.68
CA VAL A 349 7.28 31.09 14.50
C VAL A 349 7.01 32.45 13.87
N GLN A 350 7.17 32.52 12.56
CA GLN A 350 6.79 33.66 11.71
C GLN A 350 6.05 33.17 10.47
N TYR A 351 5.37 34.08 9.76
CA TYR A 351 4.74 33.80 8.48
C TYR A 351 5.75 33.15 7.52
N ARG A 352 5.41 31.96 7.02
CA ARG A 352 6.25 31.14 6.13
C ARG A 352 7.64 30.76 6.65
N SER A 353 7.85 30.80 7.96
CA SER A 353 9.05 30.20 8.56
C SER A 353 9.06 28.69 8.35
N SER A 354 10.19 28.13 7.96
CA SER A 354 10.38 26.68 7.87
C SER A 354 11.09 26.19 9.13
N TYR A 355 10.59 25.09 9.70
CA TYR A 355 11.16 24.50 10.90
C TYR A 355 10.78 23.03 11.05
N VAL A 356 11.62 22.33 11.79
CA VAL A 356 11.48 20.91 12.11
C VAL A 356 11.74 20.72 13.59
N LEU A 357 10.92 19.89 14.25
CA LEU A 357 11.14 19.42 15.61
C LEU A 357 11.11 17.90 15.65
N ILE A 358 12.04 17.29 16.38
CA ILE A 358 12.09 15.84 16.59
C ILE A 358 12.06 15.55 18.10
N PHE A 359 11.05 14.82 18.53
CA PHE A 359 10.82 14.42 19.92
C PHE A 359 10.94 12.92 20.10
N LYS A 360 11.28 12.50 21.32
CA LYS A 360 11.13 11.12 21.81
C LYS A 360 10.17 11.10 23.00
N VAL A 361 9.22 10.17 23.00
CA VAL A 361 8.32 9.95 24.14
C VAL A 361 9.07 9.16 25.19
N ILE A 362 9.47 9.80 26.29
CA ILE A 362 10.27 9.19 27.35
C ILE A 362 9.42 8.55 28.45
N ALA A 363 8.20 9.03 28.63
CA ALA A 363 7.17 8.45 29.49
C ALA A 363 5.79 8.86 28.97
N ALA A 364 4.73 8.19 29.40
CA ALA A 364 3.37 8.52 28.97
C ALA A 364 3.05 9.97 29.34
N GLY A 365 2.70 10.78 28.34
CA GLY A 365 2.45 12.20 28.51
C GLY A 365 3.69 13.10 28.52
N GLN A 366 4.91 12.54 28.46
CA GLN A 366 6.17 13.27 28.53
C GLN A 366 7.04 13.03 27.29
N VAL A 367 7.50 14.13 26.70
CA VAL A 367 8.39 14.12 25.53
C VAL A 367 9.70 14.82 25.85
N GLN A 368 10.78 14.33 25.25
CA GLN A 368 12.07 14.98 25.20
C GLN A 368 12.32 15.51 23.79
N LEU A 369 12.57 16.80 23.65
CA LEU A 369 13.06 17.37 22.39
C LEU A 369 14.48 16.87 22.14
N LEU A 370 14.68 16.13 21.04
CA LEU A 370 15.99 15.62 20.64
C LEU A 370 16.75 16.63 19.78
N LYS A 371 16.03 17.24 18.82
CA LYS A 371 16.61 18.20 17.90
C LYS A 371 15.54 19.12 17.32
N ASN A 372 15.91 20.37 17.10
CA ASN A 372 15.14 21.32 16.32
C ASN A 372 16.06 22.04 15.32
N ALA A 373 15.44 22.70 14.35
CA ALA A 373 16.08 23.64 13.44
C ALA A 373 15.00 24.53 12.84
N GLN A 374 15.42 25.74 12.49
CA GLN A 374 14.53 26.75 11.95
C GLN A 374 15.28 27.61 10.94
N ASN A 375 14.56 28.04 9.92
CA ASN A 375 14.92 29.13 9.04
C ASN A 375 13.79 30.17 9.10
N VAL A 376 14.12 31.33 9.67
CA VAL A 376 13.17 32.46 9.86
C VAL A 376 13.02 33.33 8.61
N ASN A 377 13.75 33.04 7.52
CA ASN A 377 13.61 33.81 6.30
C ASN A 377 12.21 33.61 5.70
N GLN A 378 11.44 34.70 5.65
CA GLN A 378 10.08 34.77 5.12
C GLN A 378 10.08 34.68 3.58
N SER A 379 10.56 33.56 3.06
CA SER A 379 10.65 33.30 1.63
C SER A 379 9.89 32.02 1.28
N SER A 380 9.19 32.04 0.15
CA SER A 380 8.59 30.86 -0.46
C SER A 380 9.62 29.81 -0.89
N THR A 381 10.92 30.16 -0.89
CA THR A 381 12.04 29.25 -1.17
C THR A 381 12.79 28.80 0.10
N SER A 382 12.33 29.19 1.29
CA SER A 382 13.00 28.77 2.52
C SER A 382 12.85 27.26 2.70
N SER A 383 13.94 26.61 3.10
CA SER A 383 13.91 25.22 3.52
C SER A 383 14.80 25.03 4.75
N THR A 384 14.44 24.05 5.56
CA THR A 384 15.17 23.69 6.77
C THR A 384 15.23 22.17 6.86
N SER A 385 16.42 21.60 7.03
CA SER A 385 16.59 20.15 7.18
C SER A 385 17.40 19.79 8.42
N ILE A 386 17.03 18.71 9.07
CA ILE A 386 17.73 18.13 10.22
C ILE A 386 17.97 16.66 9.93
N THR A 387 19.17 16.19 10.27
CA THR A 387 19.45 14.75 10.37
C THR A 387 19.92 14.40 11.77
N ILE A 388 19.34 13.35 12.36
CA ILE A 388 19.87 12.71 13.56
C ILE A 388 20.12 11.22 13.31
N LYS A 389 21.19 10.71 13.91
CA LYS A 389 21.47 9.27 14.00
C LYS A 389 21.16 8.84 15.43
N LEU A 390 20.29 7.85 15.57
CA LEU A 390 19.79 7.33 16.84
C LEU A 390 20.25 5.91 17.06
#